data_AF-A0A939VKV9-F1
#
_entry.id   AF-A0A939VKV9-F1
#
_cell.length_a   1.000
_cell.length_b   1.000
_cell.length_c   1.000
_cell.angle_alpha   90.00
_cell.angle_beta   90.00
_cell.angle_gamma   90.00
#
_symmetry.space_group_name_H-M   'P 1'
#
loop_
_entity.id
_entity.type
_entity.pdbx_description
1 polymer ?
#
loop_
_entity_poly.entity_id
_entity_poly.type
_entity_poly.pdbx_seq_one_letter_code
_entity_poly.pdbx_strand_id
1 'polypeptide(L)'
;MRNLFKNVIIVLIVTISCVFTSCERDDGEYPIGGGGNNGYGIDIPICNGTIEFVNNSKNPYTVDVSGYGSFIISGNHYANKSYEPGTYSIKVTQNSGYLFYPTEETYQVNVSCGSHDVVSFPNTGVNSKSTEE
;
A
#
# COMPACT_ATOMS: atom_id res chain seq x y z
N MET A 1 47.52 -20.82 -19.33
CA MET A 1 47.65 -20.89 -17.86
C MET A 1 46.39 -20.31 -17.26
N ARG A 2 45.62 -21.14 -16.57
CA ARG A 2 44.33 -20.80 -15.97
C ARG A 2 44.62 -20.20 -14.59
N ASN A 3 44.38 -18.91 -14.40
CA ASN A 3 44.47 -18.31 -13.08
C ASN A 3 43.14 -18.48 -12.36
N LEU A 4 43.23 -19.37 -11.40
CA LEU A 4 42.25 -19.91 -10.48
C LEU A 4 42.15 -18.97 -9.28
N PHE A 5 40.93 -18.51 -8.99
CA PHE A 5 40.36 -18.10 -7.69
C PHE A 5 41.27 -17.45 -6.63
N LYS A 6 40.88 -16.25 -6.19
CA LYS A 6 40.54 -15.90 -4.79
C LYS A 6 40.32 -14.39 -4.68
N ASN A 7 39.10 -14.01 -4.32
CA ASN A 7 38.62 -12.73 -3.74
C ASN A 7 37.10 -12.81 -3.83
N VAL A 8 36.39 -13.58 -2.99
CA VAL A 8 36.01 -13.19 -1.62
C VAL A 8 35.79 -11.70 -1.52
N ILE A 9 34.58 -11.22 -1.87
CA ILE A 9 33.94 -10.04 -1.28
C ILE A 9 32.42 -10.27 -1.40
N ILE A 10 31.89 -10.77 -0.28
CA ILE A 10 30.69 -10.29 0.42
C ILE A 10 29.48 -10.05 -0.49
N VAL A 11 28.68 -11.11 -0.59
CA VAL A 11 27.25 -11.05 -0.88
C VAL A 11 26.60 -10.14 0.17
N LEU A 12 26.34 -8.88 -0.19
CA LEU A 12 25.52 -7.97 0.61
C LEU A 12 24.06 -8.38 0.42
N ILE A 13 23.66 -9.50 1.04
CA ILE A 13 22.23 -9.75 1.30
C ILE A 13 21.85 -8.71 2.35
N VAL A 14 21.35 -7.57 1.87
CA VAL A 14 20.53 -6.68 2.68
C VAL A 14 19.26 -7.46 2.96
N THR A 15 19.32 -8.31 3.99
CA THR A 15 18.12 -8.68 4.72
C THR A 15 17.69 -7.40 5.40
N ILE A 16 16.81 -6.66 4.72
CA ILE A 16 15.91 -5.75 5.42
C ILE A 16 15.13 -6.67 6.35
N SER A 17 15.61 -6.74 7.59
CA SER A 17 14.79 -7.01 8.74
C SER A 17 13.67 -5.99 8.63
N CYS A 18 12.52 -6.41 8.07
CA CYS A 18 11.27 -5.83 8.53
C CYS A 18 11.21 -6.24 10.00
N VAL A 19 11.82 -5.39 10.83
CA VAL A 19 11.38 -5.18 12.19
C VAL A 19 9.89 -5.06 12.02
N PHE A 20 9.15 -6.04 12.56
CA PHE A 20 7.74 -5.86 12.80
C PHE A 20 7.66 -4.53 13.53
N THR A 21 7.29 -3.47 12.81
CA THR A 21 6.73 -2.29 13.42
C THR A 21 5.62 -2.89 14.23
N SER A 22 5.85 -2.98 15.53
CA SER A 22 4.80 -3.20 16.48
C SER A 22 3.67 -2.32 16.00
N CYS A 23 2.49 -2.89 15.74
CA CYS A 23 1.31 -2.11 16.01
C CYS A 23 1.49 -1.68 17.46
N GLU A 24 2.04 -0.48 17.66
CA GLU A 24 1.83 0.25 18.88
C GLU A 24 0.30 0.23 18.99
N ARG A 25 -0.21 -0.58 19.92
CA ARG A 25 -1.45 -0.17 20.55
C ARG A 25 -1.08 1.18 21.13
N ASP A 26 -1.37 2.23 20.37
CA ASP A 26 -1.52 3.56 20.90
C ASP A 26 -2.69 3.41 21.86
N ASP A 27 -2.36 3.08 23.11
CA ASP A 27 -3.19 3.30 24.30
C ASP A 27 -3.30 4.81 24.57
N GLY A 28 -3.45 5.59 23.48
CA GLY A 28 -4.03 6.90 23.47
C GLY A 28 -5.39 6.80 24.11
N GLU A 29 -5.41 7.17 25.38
CA GLU A 29 -6.56 7.63 26.12
C GLU A 29 -7.48 8.41 25.17
N TYR A 30 -8.57 7.78 24.73
CA TYR A 30 -9.60 8.48 23.98
C TYR A 30 -10.15 9.57 24.91
N PRO A 31 -10.04 10.88 24.57
CA PRO A 31 -10.79 11.88 25.32
C PRO A 31 -12.27 11.57 25.07
N ILE A 32 -12.93 11.03 26.08
CA ILE A 32 -14.37 10.80 26.13
C ILE A 32 -15.05 12.16 25.92
N GLY A 33 -15.40 12.46 24.68
CA GLY A 33 -16.26 13.58 24.32
C GLY A 33 -17.64 13.30 24.89
N GLY A 34 -17.96 13.99 25.99
CA GLY A 34 -19.18 13.79 26.75
C GLY A 34 -20.47 13.94 25.93
N GLY A 35 -21.30 12.92 25.99
CA GLY A 35 -22.69 12.94 25.54
C GLY A 35 -23.38 11.71 26.11
N GLY A 36 -24.09 11.88 27.23
CA GLY A 36 -24.80 10.78 27.89
C GLY A 36 -25.88 10.16 27.00
N ASN A 37 -26.12 8.86 27.16
CA ASN A 37 -27.40 8.22 27.45
C ASN A 37 -27.23 6.69 27.38
N ASN A 38 -27.36 6.05 28.54
CA ASN A 38 -27.91 4.70 28.78
C ASN A 38 -27.51 3.54 27.84
N GLY A 39 -26.51 2.75 28.27
CA GLY A 39 -26.51 1.28 28.12
C GLY A 39 -25.84 0.72 26.86
N TYR A 40 -24.57 0.32 27.00
CA TYR A 40 -23.76 -0.43 26.02
C TYR A 40 -23.64 0.23 24.64
N GLY A 41 -22.95 1.39 24.61
CA GLY A 41 -22.26 1.81 23.40
C GLY A 41 -21.15 0.80 23.13
N ILE A 42 -21.22 0.08 22.03
CA ILE A 42 -20.07 -0.65 21.51
C ILE A 42 -19.12 0.44 21.01
N ASP A 43 -18.10 0.77 21.80
CA ASP A 43 -16.94 1.49 21.30
C ASP A 43 -16.29 0.57 20.27
N ILE A 44 -16.74 0.65 19.02
CA ILE A 44 -16.06 0.01 17.90
C ILE A 44 -14.77 0.81 17.77
N PRO A 45 -13.59 0.23 18.09
CA PRO A 45 -12.35 0.95 17.93
C PRO A 45 -12.27 1.41 16.47
N ILE A 46 -12.15 2.72 16.26
CA ILE A 46 -12.00 3.32 14.94
C ILE A 46 -10.58 3.00 14.48
N CYS A 47 -10.34 1.74 14.16
CA CYS A 47 -9.07 1.29 13.63
C CYS A 47 -9.09 1.52 12.12
N ASN A 48 -8.01 2.05 11.57
CA ASN A 48 -7.84 2.21 10.14
C ASN A 48 -6.53 1.53 9.73
N GLY A 49 -6.45 1.07 8.48
CA GLY A 49 -5.18 0.78 7.83
C GLY A 49 -4.82 1.89 6.84
N THR A 50 -3.59 1.89 6.37
CA THR A 50 -3.07 2.86 5.41
C THR A 50 -2.69 2.13 4.13
N ILE A 51 -3.13 2.66 2.98
CA ILE A 51 -2.64 2.24 1.67
C ILE A 51 -1.73 3.35 1.13
N GLU A 52 -0.48 2.99 0.84
CA GLU A 52 0.48 3.79 0.09
C GLU A 52 0.36 3.46 -1.39
N PHE A 53 -0.01 4.45 -2.19
CA PHE A 53 -0.09 4.36 -3.64
C PHE A 53 1.19 4.95 -4.24
N VAL A 54 1.99 4.13 -4.93
CA VAL A 54 3.28 4.54 -5.49
C VAL A 54 3.20 4.54 -7.01
N ASN A 55 3.37 5.73 -7.61
CA ASN A 55 3.50 5.87 -9.05
C ASN A 55 4.98 5.87 -9.46
N ASN A 56 5.44 4.75 -10.00
CA ASN A 56 6.81 4.56 -10.51
C ASN A 56 6.99 5.04 -11.96
N SER A 57 5.93 5.56 -12.59
CA SER A 57 5.99 6.14 -13.94
C SER A 57 6.24 7.64 -13.89
N LYS A 58 6.80 8.19 -14.96
CA LYS A 58 6.87 9.66 -15.16
C LYS A 58 5.51 10.29 -15.47
N ASN A 59 4.53 9.48 -15.87
CA ASN A 59 3.21 9.95 -16.26
C ASN A 59 2.24 9.93 -15.06
N PRO A 60 1.33 10.90 -14.95
CA PRO A 60 0.27 10.88 -13.96
C PRO A 60 -0.72 9.73 -14.16
N TYR A 61 -1.28 9.24 -13.06
CA TYR A 61 -2.32 8.21 -13.02
C TYR A 61 -3.53 8.71 -12.23
N THR A 62 -4.72 8.33 -12.68
CA THR A 62 -5.95 8.38 -11.88
C THR A 62 -6.10 7.07 -11.13
N VAL A 63 -6.30 7.13 -9.82
CA VAL A 63 -6.57 6.01 -8.92
C VAL A 63 -8.03 6.10 -8.50
N ASP A 64 -8.79 5.05 -8.74
CA ASP A 64 -10.18 4.87 -8.30
C ASP A 64 -10.24 3.76 -7.25
N VAL A 65 -10.79 4.09 -6.08
CA VAL A 65 -10.93 3.16 -4.96
C VAL A 65 -12.41 2.90 -4.74
N SER A 66 -12.82 1.63 -4.86
CA SER A 66 -14.20 1.21 -4.77
C SER A 66 -14.87 1.71 -3.49
N GLY A 67 -15.88 2.57 -3.63
CA GLY A 67 -16.66 3.13 -2.52
C GLY A 67 -16.12 4.44 -1.91
N TYR A 68 -14.94 4.92 -2.34
CA TYR A 68 -14.28 6.10 -1.78
C TYR A 68 -14.03 7.20 -2.81
N GLY A 69 -14.04 6.85 -4.11
CA GLY A 69 -13.89 7.79 -5.22
C GLY A 69 -12.50 7.75 -5.83
N SER A 70 -12.17 8.80 -6.60
CA SER A 70 -10.94 8.84 -7.40
C SER A 70 -10.08 10.06 -7.11
N PHE A 71 -8.77 9.90 -7.33
CA PHE A 71 -7.78 10.96 -7.19
C PHE A 71 -6.62 10.77 -8.18
N ILE A 72 -5.87 11.84 -8.44
CA ILE A 72 -4.74 11.82 -9.37
C ILE A 72 -3.43 11.80 -8.58
N ILE A 73 -2.50 10.93 -9.00
CA ILE A 73 -1.11 10.92 -8.53
C ILE A 73 -0.19 11.31 -9.67
N SER A 74 0.62 12.33 -9.46
CA SER A 74 1.67 12.76 -10.39
C SER A 74 2.73 11.67 -10.61
N GLY A 75 3.49 11.77 -11.69
CA GLY A 75 4.57 10.81 -11.97
C GLY A 75 5.71 10.84 -10.95
N ASN A 76 6.25 9.69 -10.57
CA ASN A 76 7.30 9.51 -9.56
C ASN A 76 6.90 10.04 -8.16
N HIS A 77 5.61 10.04 -7.85
CA HIS A 77 5.08 10.45 -6.54
C HIS A 77 4.34 9.29 -5.88
N TYR A 78 4.12 9.44 -4.57
CA TYR A 78 3.29 8.55 -3.78
C TYR A 78 2.19 9.33 -3.05
N ALA A 79 1.15 8.63 -2.62
CA ALA A 79 0.11 9.18 -1.76
C ALA A 79 -0.33 8.14 -0.74
N ASN A 80 -0.56 8.59 0.51
CA ASN A 80 -1.05 7.74 1.58
C ASN A 80 -2.52 8.07 1.85
N LYS A 81 -3.35 7.04 1.98
CA LYS A 81 -4.77 7.18 2.35
C LYS A 81 -5.13 6.15 3.41
N SER A 82 -5.87 6.61 4.41
CA SER A 82 -6.39 5.75 5.46
C SER A 82 -7.78 5.23 5.08
N TYR A 83 -7.99 3.93 5.29
CA TYR A 83 -9.24 3.25 5.03
C TYR A 83 -9.63 2.39 6.23
N GLU A 84 -10.93 2.18 6.39
CA GLU A 84 -11.46 1.21 7.34
C GLU A 84 -11.00 -0.22 6.95
N PRO A 85 -10.99 -1.19 7.87
CA PRO A 85 -10.68 -2.56 7.53
C PRO A 85 -11.69 -3.12 6.53
N GLY A 86 -11.18 -3.74 5.46
CA GLY A 86 -12.02 -4.24 4.37
C GLY A 86 -11.22 -4.60 3.13
N THR A 87 -11.93 -5.16 2.15
CA THR A 87 -11.35 -5.49 0.84
C THR A 87 -11.68 -4.37 -0.15
N TYR A 88 -10.64 -3.82 -0.77
CA TYR A 88 -10.75 -2.71 -1.71
C TYR A 88 -10.30 -3.14 -3.10
N SER A 89 -11.12 -2.79 -4.09
CA SER A 89 -10.74 -2.87 -5.50
C SER A 89 -10.22 -1.51 -5.94
N ILE A 90 -8.96 -1.48 -6.39
CA ILE A 90 -8.26 -0.26 -6.80
C ILE A 90 -8.02 -0.35 -8.29
N LYS A 91 -8.62 0.56 -9.06
CA LYS A 91 -8.35 0.69 -10.49
C LYS A 91 -7.42 1.88 -10.71
N VAL A 92 -6.34 1.69 -11.46
CA VAL A 92 -5.46 2.78 -11.87
C VAL A 92 -5.47 2.93 -13.38
N THR A 93 -5.66 4.15 -13.87
CA THR A 93 -5.67 4.48 -15.31
C THR A 93 -4.65 5.59 -15.55
N GLN A 94 -3.70 5.37 -16.45
CA GLN A 94 -2.72 6.40 -16.79
C GLN A 94 -3.38 7.53 -17.60
N ASN A 95 -3.09 8.79 -17.23
CA ASN A 95 -3.75 9.96 -17.83
C ASN A 95 -3.06 10.50 -19.10
N SER A 96 -1.80 10.15 -19.34
CA SER A 96 -1.03 10.68 -20.48
C SER A 96 0.10 9.74 -20.90
N GLY A 97 0.51 9.76 -22.17
CA GLY A 97 1.69 9.01 -22.64
C GLY A 97 1.40 7.86 -23.59
N TYR A 98 0.16 7.68 -24.04
CA TYR A 98 -0.21 6.64 -25.01
C TYR A 98 -0.64 7.20 -26.35
N LEU A 99 -0.26 6.49 -27.41
CA LEU A 99 -0.66 6.78 -28.79
C LEU A 99 -1.98 6.09 -29.19
N PHE A 100 -2.37 5.01 -28.49
CA PHE A 100 -3.54 4.19 -28.88
C PHE A 100 -4.44 3.76 -27.71
N TYR A 101 -3.88 3.30 -26.57
CA TYR A 101 -4.68 2.83 -25.42
C TYR A 101 -4.02 3.17 -24.08
N PRO A 102 -4.75 3.74 -23.10
CA PRO A 102 -4.21 3.97 -21.77
C PRO A 102 -3.90 2.64 -21.06
N THR A 103 -2.83 2.59 -20.27
CA THR A 103 -2.62 1.47 -19.35
C THR A 103 -3.63 1.57 -18.21
N GLU A 104 -4.39 0.50 -18.03
CA GLU A 104 -5.29 0.29 -16.91
C GLU A 104 -4.85 -0.95 -16.13
N GLU A 105 -4.74 -0.83 -14.82
CA GLU A 105 -4.41 -1.94 -13.92
C GLU A 105 -5.42 -1.99 -12.77
N THR A 106 -5.64 -3.18 -12.21
CA THR A 106 -6.56 -3.38 -11.09
C THR A 106 -5.89 -4.21 -10.01
N TYR A 107 -6.04 -3.76 -8.76
CA TYR A 107 -5.47 -4.38 -7.57
C TYR A 107 -6.57 -4.70 -6.58
N GLN A 108 -6.39 -5.77 -5.81
CA GLN A 108 -7.19 -6.07 -4.64
C GLN A 108 -6.32 -5.98 -3.40
N VAL A 109 -6.75 -5.19 -2.42
CA VAL A 109 -6.03 -4.99 -1.16
C VAL A 109 -6.97 -5.30 0.00
N ASN A 110 -6.49 -6.08 0.96
CA ASN A 110 -7.20 -6.39 2.19
C ASN A 110 -6.60 -5.53 3.32
N VAL A 111 -7.27 -4.45 3.66
CA VAL A 111 -6.85 -3.54 4.72
C VAL A 111 -7.26 -4.11 6.07
N SER A 112 -6.33 -4.12 7.01
CA SER A 112 -6.57 -4.53 8.39
C SER A 112 -6.28 -3.36 9.34
N CYS A 113 -6.76 -3.44 10.58
CA CYS A 113 -6.44 -2.44 11.60
C CYS A 113 -4.92 -2.24 11.72
N GLY A 114 -4.43 -1.03 11.51
CA GLY A 114 -3.00 -0.70 11.59
C GLY A 114 -2.15 -1.26 10.45
N SER A 115 -2.74 -1.84 9.40
CA SER A 115 -1.97 -2.31 8.25
C SER A 115 -1.35 -1.15 7.48
N HIS A 116 -0.23 -1.41 6.83
CA HIS A 116 0.39 -0.51 5.87
C HIS A 116 0.63 -1.29 4.58
N ASP A 117 -0.29 -1.13 3.63
CA ASP A 117 -0.30 -1.84 2.36
C ASP A 117 0.25 -0.94 1.25
N VAL A 118 1.04 -1.51 0.33
CA VAL A 118 1.67 -0.74 -0.75
C VAL A 118 1.13 -1.20 -2.10
N VAL A 119 0.58 -0.25 -2.87
CA VAL A 119 0.10 -0.45 -4.24
C VAL A 119 1.00 0.33 -5.18
N SER A 120 1.91 -0.39 -5.83
CA SER A 120 2.85 0.19 -6.79
C SER A 120 2.39 -0.03 -8.23
N PHE A 121 2.39 1.04 -9.02
CA PHE A 121 2.02 1.04 -10.44
C PHE A 121 2.95 1.95 -11.27
N PRO A 122 3.12 1.68 -12.57
CA PRO A 122 2.68 0.47 -13.26
C PRO A 122 3.41 -0.78 -12.75
N ASN A 123 2.72 -1.93 -12.72
CA ASN A 123 3.35 -3.19 -12.35
C ASN A 123 4.32 -3.62 -13.46
N THR A 124 5.61 -3.41 -13.25
CA THR A 124 6.65 -3.78 -14.23
C THR A 124 6.93 -5.29 -14.27
N GLY A 125 6.13 -6.12 -13.58
CA GLY A 125 6.19 -7.58 -13.68
C GLY A 125 7.39 -8.23 -12.98
N VAL A 126 8.06 -7.55 -12.05
CA VAL A 126 9.25 -8.11 -11.37
C VAL A 126 8.92 -8.82 -10.04
N ASN A 127 7.68 -8.82 -9.57
CA ASN A 127 7.29 -9.63 -8.42
C ASN A 127 5.78 -9.90 -8.35
N SER A 128 5.29 -10.84 -9.15
CA SER A 128 4.10 -11.59 -8.80
C SER A 128 4.49 -13.06 -8.74
N LYS A 129 5.02 -13.46 -7.58
CA LYS A 129 4.98 -14.86 -7.15
C LYS A 129 3.49 -15.20 -6.98
N SER A 130 2.87 -15.68 -8.05
CA SER A 130 1.61 -16.40 -7.97
C SER A 130 1.87 -17.63 -7.12
N THR A 131 1.45 -17.60 -5.87
CA THR A 131 1.29 -18.82 -5.08
C THR A 131 0.09 -19.54 -5.69
N GLU A 132 0.36 -20.46 -6.62
CA GLU A 132 -0.58 -21.54 -6.94
C GLU A 132 -0.64 -22.47 -5.72
N GLU A 133 -1.84 -22.65 -5.17
CA GLU A 133 -2.22 -23.86 -4.43
C GLU A 133 -3.05 -24.76 -5.35
#